data_AF-A0A4R5TSF1-F1
#
_entry.id   AF-A0A4R5TSF1-F1
#
_cell.length_a   1.000
_cell.length_b   1.000
_cell.length_c   1.000
_cell.angle_alpha   90.00
_cell.angle_beta   90.00
_cell.angle_gamma   90.00
#
_symmetry.space_group_name_H-M   'P 1'
#
loop_
_entity.id
_entity.type
_entity.pdbx_description
1 polymer ?
#
loop_
_entity_poly.entity_id
_entity_poly.type
_entity_poly.pdbx_seq_one_letter_code
_entity_poly.pdbx_strand_id
1 'polypeptide(L)'
;MRFSERHGYRPVRDRIQIESIDEELRNGLWNVLTLRVWNHVKNPGQNWNMRSSENRDINALCLKLWHSYFKKPIDQLSDHWSKVHEQLRKYFFGCQWYEVYDFLEFVHDNYDKYKFGETFASACNIILERESSAYRFVGGSIASITEPSEIAEVERAISSSPSPVRAHLDRALDLLTSRESPDYRNSVKESISAVESLVSLRLGSDKGTLGQMLKQLEDSGNLHPALKSAFSSLYGYTSDQGGVRHALLDKDSVVHADAQFMLVTCSAFINYVQQSRTES
;
A
#
# COMPACT_ATOMS: atom_id res chain seq x y z
N MET A 1 -16.31 -3.42 -0.29
CA MET A 1 -17.26 -3.37 0.84
C MET A 1 -18.38 -4.37 0.71
N ARG A 2 -18.75 -5.01 1.82
CA ARG A 2 -19.90 -5.92 1.96
C ARG A 2 -21.20 -5.13 2.10
N PHE A 3 -22.32 -5.78 1.81
CA PHE A 3 -23.66 -5.21 2.03
C PHE A 3 -23.85 -4.76 3.48
N SER A 4 -23.41 -5.56 4.46
CA SER A 4 -23.55 -5.27 5.90
C SER A 4 -22.78 -4.04 6.36
N GLU A 5 -21.62 -3.79 5.74
CA GLU A 5 -20.75 -2.64 6.01
C GLU A 5 -21.41 -1.37 5.50
N ARG A 6 -21.83 -1.36 4.23
CA ARG A 6 -22.50 -0.21 3.58
C ARG A 6 -23.79 0.25 4.27
N HIS A 7 -24.42 -0.60 5.07
CA HIS A 7 -25.68 -0.30 5.77
C HIS A 7 -25.49 -0.20 7.29
N GLY A 8 -24.24 -0.16 7.78
CA GLY A 8 -23.94 0.05 9.20
C GLY A 8 -24.27 -1.14 10.12
N TYR A 9 -24.60 -2.31 9.58
CA TYR A 9 -24.81 -3.53 10.37
C TYR A 9 -23.51 -4.13 10.90
N ARG A 10 -22.37 -3.78 10.28
CA ARG A 10 -21.03 -4.09 10.75
C ARG A 10 -20.12 -2.88 10.57
N PRO A 11 -19.20 -2.62 11.51
CA PRO A 11 -18.20 -1.58 11.34
C PRO A 11 -17.38 -1.89 10.09
N VAL A 12 -17.15 -0.87 9.26
CA VAL A 12 -16.18 -0.94 8.18
C VAL A 12 -14.80 -1.04 8.83
N ARG A 13 -13.92 -1.83 8.23
CA ARG A 13 -12.60 -2.05 8.80
C ARG A 13 -11.74 -0.80 8.53
N ASP A 14 -11.69 0.12 9.47
CA ASP A 14 -11.24 1.51 9.24
C ASP A 14 -9.72 1.72 9.12
N ARG A 15 -8.87 0.68 9.28
CA ARG A 15 -7.41 0.86 9.35
C ARG A 15 -6.65 0.00 8.34
N ILE A 16 -5.64 0.61 7.74
CA ILE A 16 -4.59 -0.08 6.98
C ILE A 16 -3.84 -1.02 7.92
N GLN A 17 -3.56 -2.24 7.46
CA GLN A 17 -2.80 -3.23 8.21
C GLN A 17 -1.31 -3.05 7.98
N ILE A 18 -0.66 -2.37 8.92
CA ILE A 18 0.79 -2.19 9.02
C ILE A 18 1.28 -3.10 10.14
N GLU A 19 2.37 -3.82 9.90
CA GLU A 19 2.95 -4.77 10.86
C GLU A 19 1.93 -5.72 11.51
N SER A 20 0.90 -6.10 10.74
CA SER A 20 -0.21 -6.91 11.22
C SER A 20 -0.91 -7.62 10.07
N ILE A 21 -1.54 -8.76 10.38
CA ILE A 21 -2.44 -9.49 9.48
C ILE A 21 -3.62 -9.96 10.33
N ASP A 22 -4.81 -9.54 9.94
CA ASP A 22 -6.07 -10.06 10.46
C ASP A 22 -6.48 -11.37 9.79
N GLU A 23 -7.54 -11.97 10.32
CA GLU A 23 -8.02 -13.27 9.87
C GLU A 23 -8.49 -13.27 8.41
N GLU A 24 -9.14 -12.21 7.94
CA GLU A 24 -9.70 -12.16 6.58
C GLU A 24 -8.58 -12.05 5.53
N LEU A 25 -7.55 -11.23 5.81
CA LEU A 25 -6.35 -11.16 4.99
C LEU A 25 -5.61 -12.51 4.97
N ARG A 26 -5.38 -13.12 6.14
CA ARG A 26 -4.72 -14.42 6.24
C ARG A 26 -5.48 -15.50 5.47
N ASN A 27 -6.80 -15.57 5.65
CA ASN A 27 -7.67 -16.49 4.94
C ASN A 27 -7.61 -16.26 3.42
N GLY A 28 -7.64 -15.01 2.97
CA GLY A 28 -7.52 -14.65 1.56
C GLY A 28 -6.22 -15.13 0.93
N LEU A 29 -5.08 -14.90 1.60
CA LEU A 29 -3.76 -15.30 1.12
C LEU A 29 -3.61 -16.83 1.09
N TRP A 30 -4.13 -17.53 2.11
CA TRP A 30 -4.19 -18.99 2.11
C TRP A 30 -5.03 -19.54 0.94
N ASN A 31 -6.13 -18.88 0.60
CA ASN A 31 -6.95 -19.27 -0.54
C ASN A 31 -6.21 -19.09 -1.87
N VAL A 32 -5.39 -18.05 -2.01
CA VAL A 32 -4.52 -17.88 -3.19
C VAL A 32 -3.54 -19.05 -3.31
N LEU A 33 -2.83 -19.40 -2.22
CA LEU A 33 -1.97 -20.59 -2.19
C LEU A 33 -2.74 -21.87 -2.56
N THR A 34 -3.95 -22.01 -2.03
CA THR A 34 -4.80 -23.18 -2.31
C THR A 34 -5.14 -23.30 -3.79
N LEU A 35 -5.63 -22.22 -4.38
CA LEU A 35 -6.08 -22.19 -5.77
C LEU A 35 -4.92 -22.26 -6.77
N ARG A 36 -3.77 -21.67 -6.43
CA ARG A 36 -2.64 -21.51 -7.35
C ARG A 36 -1.53 -22.55 -7.16
N VAL A 37 -1.51 -23.27 -6.04
CA VAL A 37 -0.43 -24.21 -5.69
C VAL A 37 -1.00 -25.54 -5.23
N TRP A 38 -1.75 -25.56 -4.13
CA TRP A 38 -2.17 -26.80 -3.46
C TRP A 38 -3.14 -27.66 -4.28
N ASN A 39 -4.07 -27.05 -5.02
CA ASN A 39 -5.01 -27.77 -5.87
C ASN A 39 -4.35 -28.40 -7.11
N HIS A 40 -3.06 -28.16 -7.35
CA HIS A 40 -2.33 -28.83 -8.43
C HIS A 40 -1.88 -30.24 -8.05
N VAL A 41 -1.92 -30.63 -6.78
CA VAL A 41 -1.55 -31.99 -6.35
C VAL A 41 -2.51 -33.01 -6.96
N LYS A 42 -1.95 -33.97 -7.71
CA LYS A 42 -2.65 -35.09 -8.33
C LYS A 42 -2.67 -36.30 -7.40
N ASN A 43 -3.69 -37.14 -7.57
CA ASN A 43 -3.88 -38.34 -6.77
C ASN A 43 -3.91 -39.62 -7.64
N PRO A 44 -2.80 -39.99 -8.26
CA PRO A 44 -2.75 -41.22 -9.05
C PRO A 44 -2.94 -42.45 -8.15
N GLY A 45 -3.88 -43.31 -8.53
CA GLY A 45 -4.15 -44.54 -7.77
C GLY A 45 -4.73 -44.32 -6.37
N GLN A 46 -5.30 -43.15 -6.08
CA GLN A 46 -5.98 -42.82 -4.82
C GLN A 46 -5.12 -42.82 -3.54
N ASN A 47 -3.79 -42.75 -3.65
CA ASN A 47 -2.87 -42.80 -2.49
C ASN A 47 -2.31 -41.45 -2.03
N TRP A 48 -2.64 -40.34 -2.70
CA TRP A 48 -2.16 -38.98 -2.45
C TRP A 48 -0.62 -38.87 -2.30
N ASN A 49 0.11 -39.69 -3.06
CA ASN A 49 1.55 -39.77 -2.97
C ASN A 49 2.25 -38.58 -3.67
N MET A 50 2.97 -37.78 -2.89
CA MET A 50 3.75 -36.64 -3.37
C MET A 50 4.96 -37.05 -4.22
N ARG A 51 5.52 -38.25 -4.04
CA ARG A 51 6.65 -38.73 -4.85
C ARG A 51 6.26 -39.21 -6.25
N SER A 52 4.96 -39.19 -6.58
CA SER A 52 4.52 -39.48 -7.95
C SER A 52 5.16 -38.50 -8.95
N SER A 53 5.46 -38.99 -10.16
CA SER A 53 5.97 -38.15 -11.25
C SER A 53 5.02 -37.02 -11.62
N GLU A 54 3.71 -37.18 -11.40
CA GLU A 54 2.70 -36.14 -11.62
C GLU A 54 2.73 -35.00 -10.59
N ASN A 55 3.43 -35.20 -9.47
CA ASN A 55 3.56 -34.27 -8.36
C ASN A 55 4.99 -33.71 -8.23
N ARG A 56 5.80 -33.79 -9.29
CA ARG A 56 7.22 -33.38 -9.25
C ARG A 56 7.42 -31.96 -8.75
N ASP A 57 6.65 -31.00 -9.29
CA ASP A 57 6.82 -29.58 -8.98
C ASP A 57 6.44 -29.26 -7.53
N ILE A 58 5.33 -29.85 -7.05
CA ILE A 58 4.91 -29.66 -5.66
C ILE A 58 5.86 -30.35 -4.68
N ASN A 59 6.36 -31.53 -5.04
CA ASN A 59 7.33 -32.26 -4.23
C ASN A 59 8.66 -31.47 -4.12
N ALA A 60 9.12 -30.89 -5.23
CA ALA A 60 10.28 -30.01 -5.24
C ALA A 60 10.08 -28.77 -4.35
N LEU A 61 8.92 -28.12 -4.43
CA LEU A 61 8.57 -27.00 -3.54
C LEU A 61 8.56 -27.43 -2.06
N CYS A 62 7.93 -28.56 -1.73
CA CYS A 62 7.86 -29.04 -0.35
C CYS A 62 9.24 -29.42 0.21
N LEU A 63 10.12 -30.03 -0.61
CA LEU A 63 11.50 -30.30 -0.23
C LEU A 63 12.26 -29.02 0.08
N LYS A 64 12.13 -27.98 -0.76
CA LYS A 64 12.74 -26.66 -0.52
C LYS A 64 12.16 -25.98 0.72
N LEU A 65 10.84 -26.07 0.94
CA LEU A 65 10.19 -25.56 2.14
C LEU A 65 10.74 -26.24 3.40
N TRP A 66 10.88 -27.57 3.41
CA TRP A 66 11.45 -28.29 4.55
C TRP A 66 12.92 -27.94 4.78
N HIS A 67 13.74 -28.02 3.74
CA HIS A 67 15.18 -27.86 3.84
C HIS A 67 15.61 -26.40 4.06
N SER A 68 15.12 -25.46 3.24
CA SER A 68 15.67 -24.11 3.18
C SER A 68 14.85 -23.11 4.00
N TYR A 69 13.53 -23.23 4.01
CA TYR A 69 12.64 -22.31 4.73
C TYR A 69 12.49 -22.72 6.20
N PHE A 70 11.95 -23.92 6.46
CA PHE A 70 11.74 -24.44 7.82
C PHE A 70 13.02 -24.96 8.48
N LYS A 71 14.07 -25.24 7.69
CA LYS A 71 15.33 -25.83 8.17
C LYS A 71 15.13 -27.13 8.98
N LYS A 72 14.20 -27.96 8.52
CA LYS A 72 13.84 -29.25 9.10
C LYS A 72 14.52 -30.40 8.37
N PRO A 73 14.78 -31.54 9.05
CA PRO A 73 15.24 -32.75 8.40
C PRO A 73 14.25 -33.23 7.33
N ILE A 74 14.74 -33.48 6.11
CA ILE A 74 13.90 -33.86 4.96
C ILE A 74 13.27 -35.26 5.10
N ASP A 75 13.85 -36.12 5.94
CA ASP A 75 13.32 -37.44 6.28
C ASP A 75 12.01 -37.36 7.10
N GLN A 76 11.70 -36.20 7.68
CA GLN A 76 10.41 -35.93 8.32
C GLN A 76 9.32 -35.49 7.34
N LEU A 77 9.67 -35.18 6.09
CA LEU A 77 8.68 -34.83 5.06
C LEU A 77 7.92 -36.09 4.66
N SER A 78 6.60 -36.09 4.89
CA SER A 78 5.76 -37.24 4.54
C SER A 78 5.56 -37.33 3.03
N ASP A 79 5.55 -38.55 2.51
CA ASP A 79 5.14 -38.81 1.13
C ASP A 79 3.63 -38.63 0.91
N HIS A 80 2.83 -38.50 1.97
CA HIS A 80 1.38 -38.33 1.87
C HIS A 80 1.01 -36.85 1.92
N TRP A 81 0.38 -36.35 0.85
CA TRP A 81 0.03 -34.93 0.72
C TRP A 81 -0.82 -34.40 1.89
N SER A 82 -1.79 -35.18 2.39
CA SER A 82 -2.67 -34.75 3.49
C SER A 82 -1.88 -34.35 4.74
N LYS A 83 -0.84 -35.11 5.09
CA LYS A 83 0.03 -34.85 6.25
C LYS A 83 0.94 -33.63 6.02
N VAL A 84 1.40 -33.41 4.79
CA VAL A 84 2.21 -32.25 4.43
C VAL A 84 1.36 -30.99 4.45
N HIS A 85 0.19 -31.03 3.81
CA HIS A 85 -0.76 -29.93 3.77
C HIS A 85 -1.24 -29.53 5.17
N GLU A 86 -1.51 -30.49 6.06
CA GLU A 86 -1.86 -30.21 7.45
C GLU A 86 -0.76 -29.41 8.17
N GLN A 87 0.51 -29.79 8.00
CA GLN A 87 1.64 -29.08 8.61
C GLN A 87 1.82 -27.68 8.02
N LEU A 88 1.72 -27.53 6.70
CA LEU A 88 1.78 -26.23 6.02
C LEU A 88 0.66 -25.31 6.52
N ARG A 89 -0.57 -25.83 6.61
CA ARG A 89 -1.73 -25.08 7.13
C ARG A 89 -1.52 -24.68 8.58
N LYS A 90 -1.09 -25.60 9.44
CA LYS A 90 -0.84 -25.32 10.86
C LYS A 90 0.21 -24.22 11.03
N TYR A 91 1.28 -24.27 10.24
CA TYR A 91 2.29 -23.20 10.24
C TYR A 91 1.69 -21.88 9.78
N PHE A 92 1.07 -21.84 8.59
CA PHE A 92 0.59 -20.60 7.97
C PHE A 92 -0.45 -19.86 8.83
N PHE A 93 -1.26 -20.57 9.61
CA PHE A 93 -2.24 -19.95 10.52
C PHE A 93 -1.72 -19.68 11.93
N GLY A 94 -0.55 -20.23 12.29
CA GLY A 94 0.07 -20.03 13.61
C GLY A 94 1.30 -19.11 13.60
N CYS A 95 1.84 -18.77 12.42
CA CYS A 95 3.03 -17.94 12.28
C CYS A 95 2.73 -16.45 12.48
N GLN A 96 3.77 -15.69 12.83
CA GLN A 96 3.71 -14.24 12.94
C GLN A 96 3.30 -13.60 11.61
N TRP A 97 2.81 -12.36 11.65
CA TRP A 97 2.29 -11.68 10.47
C TRP A 97 3.35 -11.56 9.36
N TYR A 98 4.62 -11.30 9.71
CA TYR A 98 5.71 -11.16 8.74
C TYR A 98 6.10 -12.50 8.11
N GLU A 99 6.00 -13.59 8.87
CA GLU A 99 6.28 -14.95 8.37
C GLU A 99 5.29 -15.39 7.28
N VAL A 100 4.08 -14.81 7.25
CA VAL A 100 3.14 -15.01 6.13
C VAL A 100 3.71 -14.46 4.84
N TYR A 101 4.29 -13.26 4.89
CA TYR A 101 4.90 -12.62 3.73
C TYR A 101 6.15 -13.37 3.28
N ASP A 102 7.04 -13.73 4.22
CA ASP A 102 8.22 -14.58 3.93
C ASP A 102 7.81 -15.88 3.25
N PHE A 103 6.71 -16.50 3.71
CA PHE A 103 6.22 -17.75 3.13
C PHE A 103 5.71 -17.55 1.69
N LEU A 104 5.00 -16.45 1.42
CA LEU A 104 4.52 -16.14 0.08
C LEU A 104 5.65 -15.86 -0.89
N GLU A 105 6.66 -15.07 -0.49
CA GLU A 105 7.86 -14.82 -1.30
C GLU A 105 8.62 -16.11 -1.58
N PHE A 106 8.79 -16.97 -0.57
CA PHE A 106 9.47 -18.24 -0.76
C PHE A 106 8.74 -19.12 -1.77
N VAL A 107 7.40 -19.19 -1.71
CA VAL A 107 6.60 -19.96 -2.68
C VAL A 107 6.68 -19.33 -4.07
N HIS A 108 6.60 -18.00 -4.18
CA HIS A 108 6.76 -17.26 -5.43
C HIS A 108 8.06 -17.63 -6.15
N ASP A 109 9.19 -17.65 -5.43
CA ASP A 109 10.51 -17.88 -5.99
C ASP A 109 10.83 -19.35 -6.28
N ASN A 110 10.13 -20.28 -5.62
CA ASN A 110 10.52 -21.69 -5.61
C ASN A 110 9.53 -22.65 -6.26
N TYR A 111 8.35 -22.18 -6.65
CA TYR A 111 7.39 -23.01 -7.39
C TYR A 111 7.58 -22.85 -8.90
N ASP A 112 8.39 -23.74 -9.46
CA ASP A 112 8.89 -23.70 -10.83
C ASP A 112 7.83 -24.15 -11.86
N LYS A 113 6.87 -23.27 -12.12
CA LYS A 113 5.84 -23.44 -13.15
C LYS A 113 5.80 -22.22 -14.05
N TYR A 114 5.59 -22.43 -15.35
CA TYR A 114 5.63 -21.37 -16.35
C TYR A 114 4.75 -20.17 -15.98
N LYS A 115 5.34 -18.96 -15.90
CA LYS A 115 4.70 -17.70 -15.50
C LYS A 115 3.99 -17.73 -14.14
N PHE A 116 4.35 -18.65 -13.26
CA PHE A 116 3.72 -18.76 -11.95
C PHE A 116 3.94 -17.52 -11.12
N GLY A 117 5.19 -17.07 -10.96
CA GLY A 117 5.54 -15.93 -10.10
C GLY A 117 4.68 -14.70 -10.37
N GLU A 118 4.62 -14.24 -11.63
CA GLU A 118 3.81 -13.09 -12.04
C GLU A 118 2.31 -13.26 -11.72
N THR A 119 1.73 -14.40 -12.08
CA THR A 119 0.29 -14.65 -11.88
C THR A 119 -0.08 -14.90 -10.42
N PHE A 120 0.87 -15.39 -9.62
CA PHE A 120 0.74 -15.58 -8.18
C PHE A 120 0.85 -14.26 -7.43
N ALA A 121 1.86 -13.45 -7.75
CA ALA A 121 2.04 -12.10 -7.22
C ALA A 121 0.81 -11.22 -7.50
N SER A 122 0.30 -11.24 -8.74
CA SER A 122 -0.92 -10.53 -9.11
C SER A 122 -2.14 -10.99 -8.28
N ALA A 123 -2.32 -12.30 -8.10
CA ALA A 123 -3.41 -12.83 -7.28
C ALA A 123 -3.27 -12.46 -5.79
N CYS A 124 -2.04 -12.46 -5.25
CA CYS A 124 -1.77 -11.99 -3.90
C CYS A 124 -2.09 -10.50 -3.76
N ASN A 125 -1.68 -9.67 -4.71
CA ASN A 125 -1.92 -8.22 -4.68
C ASN A 125 -3.41 -7.87 -4.67
N ILE A 126 -4.26 -8.60 -5.40
CA ILE A 126 -5.72 -8.43 -5.34
C ILE A 126 -6.24 -8.63 -3.91
N ILE A 127 -5.75 -9.65 -3.18
CA ILE A 127 -6.16 -9.90 -1.79
C ILE A 127 -5.58 -8.84 -0.86
N LEU A 128 -4.29 -8.53 -0.99
CA LEU A 128 -3.60 -7.52 -0.17
C LEU A 128 -4.30 -6.16 -0.28
N GLU A 129 -4.73 -5.78 -1.48
CA GLU A 129 -5.49 -4.55 -1.70
C GLU A 129 -6.90 -4.62 -1.13
N ARG A 130 -7.66 -5.68 -1.45
CA ARG A 130 -9.04 -5.86 -0.97
C ARG A 130 -9.14 -5.81 0.55
N GLU A 131 -8.15 -6.37 1.23
CA GLU A 131 -8.09 -6.49 2.69
C GLU A 131 -7.28 -5.36 3.36
N SER A 132 -6.89 -4.32 2.61
CA SER A 132 -6.20 -3.13 3.13
C SER A 132 -4.85 -3.41 3.81
N SER A 133 -4.06 -4.34 3.27
CA SER A 133 -2.64 -4.53 3.62
C SER A 133 -1.81 -3.32 3.19
N ALA A 134 -0.83 -2.90 4.00
CA ALA A 134 0.17 -1.92 3.61
C ALA A 134 1.19 -2.46 2.59
N TYR A 135 1.25 -3.78 2.39
CA TYR A 135 2.29 -4.45 1.59
C TYR A 135 1.75 -4.97 0.23
N ARG A 136 2.59 -4.96 -0.82
CA ARG A 136 2.35 -5.53 -2.17
C ARG A 136 3.60 -6.28 -2.66
N PHE A 137 3.39 -7.28 -3.51
CA PHE A 137 4.43 -7.80 -4.39
C PHE A 137 4.84 -6.74 -5.44
N VAL A 138 6.12 -6.40 -5.48
CA VAL A 138 6.79 -5.52 -6.44
C VAL A 138 8.11 -6.16 -6.85
N GLY A 139 8.30 -6.42 -8.14
CA GLY A 139 9.57 -7.01 -8.64
C GLY A 139 9.91 -8.40 -8.09
N GLY A 140 8.90 -9.16 -7.62
CA GLY A 140 9.07 -10.51 -7.06
C GLY A 140 9.20 -10.56 -5.53
N SER A 141 9.32 -9.41 -4.87
CA SER A 141 9.38 -9.30 -3.40
C SER A 141 8.22 -8.49 -2.86
N ILE A 142 7.85 -8.71 -1.60
CA ILE A 142 6.83 -7.97 -0.89
C ILE A 142 7.46 -6.72 -0.28
N ALA A 143 7.03 -5.56 -0.76
CA ALA A 143 7.43 -4.26 -0.25
C ALA A 143 6.23 -3.55 0.39
N SER A 144 6.50 -2.68 1.35
CA SER A 144 5.51 -1.71 1.81
C SER A 144 5.19 -0.73 0.69
N ILE A 145 3.91 -0.45 0.45
CA ILE A 145 3.43 0.52 -0.53
C ILE A 145 3.38 1.91 0.07
N THR A 146 3.23 1.98 1.39
CA THR A 146 3.45 3.19 2.18
C THR A 146 4.86 3.09 2.69
N GLU A 147 5.81 3.83 2.12
CA GLU A 147 7.14 3.85 2.73
C GLU A 147 6.97 4.34 4.19
N PRO A 148 7.61 3.73 5.20
CA PRO A 148 7.55 4.27 6.56
C PRO A 148 7.97 5.75 6.62
N SER A 149 8.84 6.18 5.69
CA SER A 149 9.20 7.58 5.52
C SER A 149 8.01 8.45 5.10
N GLU A 150 7.16 7.98 4.19
CA GLU A 150 5.95 8.68 3.71
C GLU A 150 4.94 8.84 4.84
N ILE A 151 4.70 7.77 5.61
CA ILE A 151 3.84 7.83 6.80
C ILE A 151 4.39 8.83 7.79
N ALA A 152 5.69 8.71 8.13
CA ALA A 152 6.34 9.60 9.08
C ALA A 152 6.31 11.06 8.61
N GLU A 153 6.39 11.31 7.31
CA GLU A 153 6.35 12.65 6.73
C GLU A 153 4.95 13.28 6.88
N VAL A 154 3.89 12.51 6.58
CA VAL A 154 2.50 12.93 6.76
C VAL A 154 2.17 13.14 8.23
N GLU A 155 2.51 12.19 9.10
CA GLU A 155 2.28 12.29 10.55
C GLU A 155 3.03 13.46 11.18
N ARG A 156 4.28 13.71 10.75
CA ARG A 156 5.05 14.88 11.17
C ARG A 156 4.34 16.16 10.76
N ALA A 157 3.91 16.27 9.51
CA ALA A 157 3.22 17.47 9.02
C ALA A 157 1.91 17.71 9.78
N ILE A 158 1.11 16.68 10.07
CA ILE A 158 -0.13 16.79 10.85
C ILE A 158 0.17 17.27 12.28
N SER A 159 1.15 16.66 12.94
CA SER A 159 1.46 16.92 14.35
C SER A 159 2.11 18.29 14.57
N SER A 160 3.00 18.75 13.68
CA SER A 160 3.69 20.03 13.82
C SER A 160 2.89 21.23 13.30
N SER A 161 1.83 21.01 12.52
CA SER A 161 1.11 22.09 11.85
C SER A 161 0.07 22.80 12.74
N PRO A 162 -0.16 24.12 12.49
CA PRO A 162 -1.29 24.85 13.06
C PRO A 162 -2.65 24.26 12.65
N SER A 163 -3.69 24.54 13.44
CA SER A 163 -5.03 23.94 13.26
C SER A 163 -5.60 24.02 11.83
N PRO A 164 -5.51 25.13 11.08
CA PRO A 164 -6.07 25.18 9.73
C PRO A 164 -5.36 24.23 8.75
N VAL A 165 -4.04 24.15 8.84
CA VAL A 165 -3.21 23.26 8.01
C VAL A 165 -3.46 21.80 8.38
N ARG A 166 -3.50 21.51 9.69
CA ARG A 166 -3.78 20.17 10.21
C ARG A 166 -5.14 19.65 9.74
N ALA A 167 -6.19 20.47 9.82
CA ALA A 167 -7.54 20.07 9.41
C ALA A 167 -7.59 19.63 7.93
N HIS A 168 -6.88 20.33 7.05
CA HIS A 168 -6.78 19.94 5.64
C HIS A 168 -5.97 18.65 5.43
N LEU A 169 -4.87 18.46 6.17
CA LEU A 169 -4.09 17.21 6.09
C LEU A 169 -4.88 16.00 6.61
N ASP A 170 -5.55 16.13 7.75
CA ASP A 170 -6.43 15.09 8.30
C ASP A 170 -7.52 14.75 7.29
N ARG A 171 -8.16 15.77 6.71
CA ARG A 171 -9.20 15.56 5.70
C ARG A 171 -8.67 14.90 4.43
N ALA A 172 -7.49 15.29 3.96
CA ALA A 172 -6.84 14.70 2.80
C ALA A 172 -6.52 13.22 3.02
N LEU A 173 -6.03 12.87 4.21
CA LEU A 173 -5.77 11.50 4.62
C LEU A 173 -7.07 10.68 4.66
N ASP A 174 -8.12 11.20 5.31
CA ASP A 174 -9.44 10.54 5.36
C ASP A 174 -10.00 10.24 3.96
N LEU A 175 -9.87 11.19 3.02
CA LEU A 175 -10.33 11.04 1.64
C LEU A 175 -9.50 10.03 0.85
N LEU A 176 -8.20 9.91 1.13
CA LEU A 176 -7.31 8.92 0.52
C LEU A 176 -7.61 7.51 1.02
N THR A 177 -7.82 7.36 2.33
CA THR A 177 -7.94 6.05 3.00
C THR A 177 -9.38 5.58 3.17
N SER A 178 -10.38 6.40 2.80
CA SER A 178 -11.80 6.04 2.84
C SER A 178 -12.04 4.77 2.03
N ARG A 179 -12.43 3.70 2.71
CA ARG A 179 -12.76 2.41 2.07
C ARG A 179 -14.12 2.42 1.40
N GLU A 180 -15.02 3.31 1.84
CA GLU A 180 -16.39 3.32 1.34
C GLU A 180 -16.53 4.09 0.04
N SER A 181 -15.87 5.24 0.01
CA SER A 181 -15.88 6.15 -1.12
C SER A 181 -14.56 6.90 -1.08
N PRO A 182 -13.44 6.25 -1.47
CA PRO A 182 -12.19 6.97 -1.63
C PRO A 182 -12.41 8.08 -2.64
N ASP A 183 -11.93 9.26 -2.30
CA ASP A 183 -12.10 10.45 -3.10
C ASP A 183 -10.72 11.07 -3.32
N TYR A 184 -9.96 10.37 -4.16
CA TYR A 184 -8.58 10.73 -4.52
C TYR A 184 -8.49 12.17 -5.04
N ARG A 185 -9.50 12.59 -5.82
CA ARG A 185 -9.59 13.96 -6.33
C ARG A 185 -9.68 14.98 -5.20
N ASN A 186 -10.57 14.79 -4.23
CA ASN A 186 -10.68 15.72 -3.13
C ASN A 186 -9.51 15.57 -2.13
N SER A 187 -8.93 14.38 -1.97
CA SER A 187 -7.68 14.20 -1.22
C SER A 187 -6.56 15.09 -1.78
N VAL A 188 -6.36 15.11 -3.10
CA VAL A 188 -5.40 16.02 -3.76
C VAL A 188 -5.72 17.50 -3.46
N LYS A 189 -7.00 17.90 -3.52
CA LYS A 189 -7.41 19.29 -3.25
C LYS A 189 -7.13 19.71 -1.81
N GLU A 190 -7.43 18.85 -0.85
CA GLU A 190 -7.19 19.11 0.57
C GLU A 190 -5.68 19.16 0.88
N SER A 191 -4.88 18.29 0.28
CA SER A 191 -3.40 18.35 0.36
C SER A 191 -2.84 19.69 -0.09
N ILE A 192 -3.37 20.26 -1.20
CA ILE A 192 -2.96 21.59 -1.68
C ILE A 192 -3.48 22.70 -0.75
N SER A 193 -4.71 22.57 -0.26
CA SER A 193 -5.32 23.54 0.65
C SER A 193 -4.56 23.63 1.98
N ALA A 194 -3.94 22.53 2.43
CA ALA A 194 -3.03 22.52 3.56
C ALA A 194 -1.78 23.38 3.29
N VAL A 195 -1.18 23.27 2.10
CA VAL A 195 -0.05 24.11 1.70
C VAL A 195 -0.45 25.58 1.61
N GLU A 196 -1.58 25.89 0.94
CA GLU A 196 -2.10 27.25 0.85
C GLU A 196 -2.28 27.86 2.24
N SER A 197 -2.92 27.13 3.15
CA SER A 197 -3.12 27.55 4.53
C SER A 197 -1.80 27.83 5.26
N LEU A 198 -0.78 26.98 5.10
CA LEU A 198 0.50 27.19 5.75
C LEU A 198 1.19 28.46 5.25
N VAL A 199 1.22 28.63 3.93
CA VAL A 199 1.93 29.77 3.33
C VAL A 199 1.19 31.07 3.63
N SER A 200 -0.15 31.09 3.60
CA SER A 200 -0.95 32.24 4.04
C SER A 200 -0.65 32.63 5.49
N LEU A 201 -0.63 31.66 6.41
CA LEU A 201 -0.31 31.89 7.83
C LEU A 201 1.09 32.46 8.00
N ARG A 202 2.07 31.96 7.24
CA ARG A 202 3.46 32.40 7.33
C ARG A 202 3.68 33.82 6.80
N LEU A 203 2.95 34.20 5.75
CA LEU A 203 3.06 35.51 5.12
C LEU A 203 2.15 36.57 5.76
N GLY A 204 1.26 36.18 6.68
CA GLY A 204 0.24 37.07 7.23
C GLY A 204 -0.69 37.63 6.16
N SER A 205 -0.85 36.92 5.04
CA SER A 205 -1.65 37.35 3.89
C SER A 205 -2.79 36.38 3.66
N ASP A 206 -4.02 36.86 3.89
CA ASP A 206 -5.26 36.12 3.63
C ASP A 206 -5.66 36.15 2.15
N LYS A 207 -4.85 36.77 1.28
CA LYS A 207 -5.22 37.08 -0.10
C LYS A 207 -4.06 36.79 -1.05
N GLY A 208 -4.25 35.80 -1.91
CA GLY A 208 -3.36 35.50 -3.03
C GLY A 208 -3.56 34.08 -3.54
N THR A 209 -3.25 33.85 -4.81
CA THR A 209 -3.16 32.48 -5.34
C THR A 209 -1.90 31.81 -4.79
N LEU A 210 -1.87 30.47 -4.71
CA LEU A 210 -0.70 29.73 -4.27
C LEU A 210 0.58 30.14 -5.02
N GLY A 211 0.50 30.35 -6.34
CA GLY A 211 1.62 30.83 -7.14
C GLY A 211 2.15 32.21 -6.71
N GLN A 212 1.27 33.13 -6.31
CA GLN A 212 1.67 34.43 -5.75
C GLN A 212 2.33 34.27 -4.38
N MET A 213 1.81 33.38 -3.55
CA MET A 213 2.35 33.11 -2.22
C MET A 213 3.72 32.42 -2.27
N LEU A 214 3.93 31.48 -3.20
CA LEU A 214 5.24 30.87 -3.44
C LEU A 214 6.28 31.89 -3.92
N LYS A 215 5.86 32.89 -4.71
CA LYS A 215 6.74 34.00 -5.10
C LYS A 215 7.14 34.85 -3.91
N GLN A 216 6.24 35.10 -2.96
CA GLN A 216 6.59 35.83 -1.72
C GLN A 216 7.55 35.02 -0.83
N LEU A 217 7.45 33.69 -0.80
CA LEU A 217 8.44 32.83 -0.15
C LEU A 217 9.81 32.90 -0.84
N GLU A 218 9.83 32.96 -2.17
CA GLU A 218 11.06 33.17 -2.95
C GLU A 218 11.68 34.54 -2.65
N ASP A 219 10.88 35.61 -2.72
CA ASP A 219 11.34 36.99 -2.49
C ASP A 219 11.87 37.21 -1.05
N SER A 220 11.39 36.41 -0.08
CA SER A 220 11.88 36.41 1.31
C SER A 220 13.06 35.47 1.57
N GLY A 221 13.63 34.84 0.54
CA GLY A 221 14.76 33.91 0.66
C GLY A 221 14.43 32.54 1.26
N ASN A 222 13.15 32.26 1.51
CA ASN A 222 12.67 31.01 2.13
C ASN A 222 12.47 29.88 1.11
N LEU A 223 12.56 30.17 -0.19
CA LEU A 223 12.32 29.21 -1.26
C LEU A 223 13.22 29.47 -2.47
N HIS A 224 14.01 28.47 -2.86
CA HIS A 224 14.87 28.60 -4.05
C HIS A 224 14.03 28.76 -5.33
N PRO A 225 14.42 29.62 -6.30
CA PRO A 225 13.64 29.87 -7.53
C PRO A 225 13.28 28.62 -8.32
N ALA A 226 14.21 27.68 -8.44
CA ALA A 226 13.96 26.40 -9.14
C ALA A 226 12.92 25.54 -8.39
N LEU A 227 12.96 25.52 -7.06
CA LEU A 227 12.01 24.78 -6.24
C LEU A 227 10.61 25.41 -6.31
N LYS A 228 10.55 26.75 -6.26
CA LYS A 228 9.33 27.52 -6.54
C LYS A 228 8.73 27.15 -7.89
N SER A 229 9.55 27.08 -8.94
CA SER A 229 9.10 26.70 -10.28
C SER A 229 8.55 25.27 -10.32
N ALA A 230 9.22 24.32 -9.68
CA ALA A 230 8.75 22.93 -9.61
C ALA A 230 7.38 22.83 -8.93
N PHE A 231 7.21 23.46 -7.76
CA PHE A 231 5.93 23.50 -7.05
C PHE A 231 4.85 24.23 -7.84
N SER A 232 5.18 25.36 -8.49
CA SER A 232 4.23 26.08 -9.34
C SER A 232 3.70 25.20 -10.48
N SER A 233 4.57 24.43 -11.13
CA SER A 233 4.18 23.47 -12.17
C SER A 233 3.34 22.32 -11.62
N LEU A 234 3.74 21.77 -10.46
CA LEU A 234 3.01 20.70 -9.78
C LEU A 234 1.58 21.14 -9.41
N TYR A 235 1.42 22.37 -8.94
CA TYR A 235 0.10 22.94 -8.65
C TYR A 235 -0.68 23.31 -9.92
N GLY A 236 0.00 23.76 -10.97
CA GLY A 236 -0.57 23.94 -12.30
C GLY A 236 -1.22 22.66 -12.82
N TYR A 237 -0.54 21.52 -12.70
CA TYR A 237 -1.07 20.19 -13.04
C TYR A 237 -2.40 19.87 -12.33
N THR A 238 -2.57 20.34 -11.10
CA THR A 238 -3.82 20.12 -10.34
C THR A 238 -4.93 21.15 -10.62
N SER A 239 -4.57 22.29 -11.24
CA SER A 239 -5.46 23.44 -11.45
C SER A 239 -5.89 23.68 -12.90
N ASP A 240 -5.15 23.19 -13.90
CA ASP A 240 -5.41 23.45 -15.32
C ASP A 240 -6.64 22.72 -15.88
N GLN A 241 -7.13 23.18 -17.04
CA GLN A 241 -8.33 22.68 -17.75
C GLN A 241 -8.29 21.18 -18.12
N GLY A 242 -7.14 20.51 -18.01
CA GLY A 242 -6.98 19.05 -18.15
C GLY A 242 -6.52 18.34 -16.87
N GLY A 243 -6.43 19.06 -15.76
CA GLY A 243 -5.96 18.59 -14.46
C GLY A 243 -7.07 18.13 -13.52
N VAL A 244 -6.67 17.76 -12.30
CA VAL A 244 -7.52 17.21 -11.22
C VAL A 244 -8.79 18.06 -10.96
N ARG A 245 -8.75 19.38 -11.14
CA ARG A 245 -9.91 20.28 -10.90
C ARG A 245 -10.94 20.37 -12.04
N HIS A 246 -10.63 20.03 -13.30
CA HIS A 246 -11.54 20.22 -14.44
C HIS A 246 -11.99 18.95 -15.17
N ALA A 247 -11.55 17.76 -14.73
CA ALA A 247 -12.04 16.45 -15.19
C ALA A 247 -13.49 16.16 -14.75
N LEU A 248 -14.44 17.04 -15.10
CA LEU A 248 -15.88 16.77 -15.06
C LEU A 248 -16.32 15.84 -16.20
N LEU A 249 -15.44 15.61 -17.19
CA LEU A 249 -15.75 14.82 -18.39
C LEU A 249 -15.25 13.37 -18.32
N ASP A 250 -14.27 13.04 -17.46
CA ASP A 250 -13.80 11.67 -17.24
C ASP A 250 -13.73 11.38 -15.75
N LYS A 251 -14.58 10.46 -15.28
CA LYS A 251 -14.80 10.18 -13.86
C LYS A 251 -13.64 9.43 -13.17
N ASP A 252 -12.57 9.10 -13.92
CA ASP A 252 -11.55 8.11 -13.54
C ASP A 252 -10.09 8.59 -13.72
N SER A 253 -9.79 9.89 -13.82
CA SER A 253 -8.41 10.32 -14.14
C SER A 253 -7.42 10.34 -12.97
N VAL A 254 -7.90 10.39 -11.71
CA VAL A 254 -7.04 10.48 -10.53
C VAL A 254 -7.12 9.17 -9.76
N VAL A 255 -5.98 8.47 -9.70
CA VAL A 255 -5.89 7.18 -8.99
C VAL A 255 -5.29 7.36 -7.60
N HIS A 256 -5.34 6.29 -6.79
CA HIS A 256 -4.74 6.26 -5.47
C HIS A 256 -3.29 6.75 -5.47
N ALA A 257 -2.49 6.31 -6.44
CA ALA A 257 -1.07 6.68 -6.55
C ALA A 257 -0.88 8.20 -6.68
N ASP A 258 -1.73 8.88 -7.46
CA ASP A 258 -1.65 10.34 -7.62
C ASP A 258 -1.98 11.06 -6.30
N ALA A 259 -3.03 10.60 -5.59
CA ALA A 259 -3.45 11.20 -4.33
C ALA A 259 -2.44 10.93 -3.20
N GLN A 260 -1.88 9.72 -3.13
CA GLN A 260 -0.79 9.38 -2.21
C GLN A 260 0.43 10.27 -2.49
N PHE A 261 0.89 10.34 -3.74
CA PHE A 261 2.01 11.17 -4.13
C PHE A 261 1.80 12.64 -3.74
N MET A 262 0.61 13.18 -3.99
CA MET A 262 0.29 14.56 -3.65
C MET A 262 0.23 14.81 -2.14
N LEU A 263 -0.37 13.91 -1.35
CA LEU A 263 -0.43 14.03 0.11
C LEU A 263 0.97 14.00 0.72
N VAL A 264 1.81 13.06 0.30
CA VAL A 264 3.20 12.95 0.76
C VAL A 264 4.02 14.17 0.36
N THR A 265 3.94 14.59 -0.90
CA THR A 265 4.71 15.74 -1.42
C THR A 265 4.30 17.04 -0.74
N CYS A 266 3.00 17.25 -0.48
CA CYS A 266 2.50 18.42 0.23
C CYS A 266 2.90 18.40 1.71
N SER A 267 2.88 17.23 2.35
CA SER A 267 3.37 17.06 3.72
C SER A 267 4.86 17.37 3.83
N ALA A 268 5.67 16.88 2.87
CA ALA A 268 7.09 17.18 2.78
C ALA A 268 7.36 18.68 2.60
N PHE A 269 6.59 19.34 1.74
CA PHE A 269 6.71 20.79 1.56
C PHE A 269 6.33 21.56 2.83
N ILE A 270 5.28 21.15 3.53
CA ILE A 270 4.85 21.75 4.79
C ILE A 270 5.95 21.65 5.84
N ASN A 271 6.53 20.47 6.02
CA ASN A 271 7.64 20.25 6.95
C ASN A 271 8.88 21.05 6.56
N TYR A 272 9.22 21.10 5.27
CA TYR A 272 10.32 21.91 4.76
C TYR A 272 10.12 23.40 5.06
N VAL A 273 8.95 23.96 4.72
CA VAL A 273 8.66 25.38 4.97
C VAL A 273 8.70 25.66 6.47
N GLN A 274 8.10 24.83 7.31
CA GLN A 274 8.15 25.04 8.77
C GLN A 274 9.58 25.07 9.34
N GLN A 275 10.53 24.38 8.73
CA GLN A 275 11.93 24.36 9.14
C GLN A 275 12.79 25.46 8.51
N SER A 276 12.41 25.99 7.35
CA SER A 276 13.14 27.11 6.75
C SER A 276 13.02 28.33 7.68
N ARG A 277 14.16 28.99 7.98
CA ARG A 277 14.20 30.09 8.95
C ARG A 277 13.60 31.36 8.33
N THR A 278 12.64 31.97 9.01
CA THR A 278 12.41 33.42 8.88
C THR A 278 13.51 34.14 9.65
N GLU A 279 14.45 34.77 8.94
CA GLU A 279 15.29 35.79 9.58
C GLU A 279 14.35 36.88 10.12
N SER A 280 14.41 37.09 11.44
CA SER A 280 13.66 38.12 12.17
C SER A 280 14.46 39.41 12.17
#